data_AF-A0A9I9D5J6-F1
#
_entry.id   AF-A0A9I9D5J6-F1
#
_cell.length_a   1.000
_cell.length_b   1.000
_cell.length_c   1.000
_cell.angle_alpha   90.00
_cell.angle_beta   90.00
_cell.angle_gamma   90.00
#
_symmetry.space_group_name_H-M   'P 1'
#
loop_
_entity.id
_entity.type
_entity.pdbx_description
1 polymer ?
#
loop_
_entity_poly.entity_id
_entity_poly.type
_entity_poly.pdbx_seq_one_letter_code
_entity_poly.pdbx_strand_id
1 'polypeptide(L)'
;MDPLSSSPSSSSKPQVLDGSEIMELVANNHLFSSFVDHKFQDLDTDKDGKLSLQELHPAVADIGAALGLPPQGTSLDSDNIYSQLEKYLTYGPTWPVLNEFTHGSRDKVSKTEFKEVLSDILLGMAAGLKRDPIVILRMDGEDLLEFINSSAYEPEMIATFSEINLPEGSLHDYIVKAFENLTVEQGMPPPSDSWVMSDIIEPALESCAAGENWDKPVSQEIFLFEFKRAAEHVAQRLKEQPVIVAHSENTFDGSSIRRLLSNKFELDKSLNTALQSVPRDKTGKLPKEHLQLALDLVAPLAGLPPLGALDEMDKLLLDVFKMVDADDGKVVKEDEFKKLLTEILGAVMLQLEGSPISVSSNSVVHEPLACSSTLLTPPS
;
A
#
# COMPACT_ATOMS: atom_id res chain seq x y z
N MET A 1 -23.51 27.97 -40.32
CA MET A 1 -22.67 26.77 -40.58
C MET A 1 -21.31 27.12 -40.04
N ASP A 2 -21.11 26.85 -38.76
CA ASP A 2 -19.83 27.05 -38.07
C ASP A 2 -19.31 25.64 -37.75
N PRO A 3 -18.04 25.32 -38.06
CA PRO A 3 -17.49 24.01 -37.78
C PRO A 3 -17.15 23.91 -36.29
N LEU A 4 -17.62 22.81 -35.68
CA LEU A 4 -17.24 22.41 -34.33
C LEU A 4 -15.72 22.28 -34.23
N SER A 5 -15.13 23.03 -33.30
CA SER A 5 -13.79 22.81 -32.81
C SER A 5 -13.81 21.58 -31.90
N SER A 6 -13.39 20.43 -32.43
CA SER A 6 -13.03 19.25 -31.65
C SER A 6 -11.85 19.58 -30.74
N SER A 7 -12.08 19.58 -29.43
CA SER A 7 -11.03 19.54 -28.42
C SER A 7 -10.19 18.26 -28.60
N PRO A 8 -8.86 18.33 -28.40
CA PRO A 8 -7.99 17.18 -28.58
C PRO A 8 -8.25 16.15 -27.48
N SER A 9 -8.33 14.88 -27.89
CA SER A 9 -8.31 13.71 -27.01
C SER A 9 -7.02 13.74 -26.18
N SER A 10 -7.13 14.10 -24.90
CA SER A 10 -6.04 13.90 -23.95
C SER A 10 -5.97 12.40 -23.66
N SER A 11 -4.96 11.71 -24.19
CA SER A 11 -4.47 10.50 -23.55
C SER A 11 -4.12 10.89 -22.11
N SER A 12 -4.94 10.47 -21.15
CA SER A 12 -4.75 10.81 -19.75
C SER A 12 -3.49 10.11 -19.27
N LYS A 13 -2.38 10.85 -19.23
CA LYS A 13 -1.14 10.35 -18.64
C LYS A 13 -1.44 9.85 -17.22
N PRO A 14 -0.86 8.70 -16.82
CA PRO A 14 -1.03 8.20 -15.47
C PRO A 14 -0.61 9.28 -14.47
N GLN A 15 -1.46 9.54 -13.48
CA GLN A 15 -1.16 10.49 -12.41
C GLN A 15 -0.37 9.75 -11.33
N VAL A 16 0.75 10.32 -10.89
CA VAL A 16 1.60 9.71 -9.86
C VAL A 16 1.46 10.52 -8.57
N LEU A 17 1.11 9.84 -7.49
CA LEU A 17 1.05 10.38 -6.14
C LEU A 17 2.34 10.00 -5.40
N ASP A 18 3.29 10.92 -5.38
CA ASP A 18 4.65 10.75 -4.82
C ASP A 18 4.88 11.55 -3.52
N GLY A 19 3.82 12.13 -2.98
CA GLY A 19 3.86 12.94 -1.76
C GLY A 19 4.36 14.38 -1.94
N SER A 20 4.75 14.79 -3.16
CA SER A 20 5.25 16.15 -3.42
C SER A 20 4.25 17.25 -3.03
N GLU A 21 2.98 17.10 -3.36
CA GLU A 21 1.92 18.05 -2.99
C GLU A 21 1.77 18.19 -1.46
N ILE A 22 1.92 17.09 -0.71
CA ILE A 22 1.90 17.11 0.76
C ILE A 22 3.13 17.88 1.29
N MET A 23 4.32 17.64 0.72
CA MET A 23 5.52 18.39 1.09
C MET A 23 5.37 19.89 0.80
N GLU A 24 4.78 20.26 -0.33
CA GLU A 24 4.55 21.66 -0.71
C GLU A 24 3.55 22.35 0.23
N LEU A 25 2.47 21.66 0.61
CA LEU A 25 1.50 22.15 1.58
C LEU A 25 2.18 22.47 2.92
N VAL A 26 2.92 21.51 3.49
CA VAL A 26 3.57 21.66 4.79
C VAL A 26 4.70 22.71 4.74
N ALA A 27 5.45 22.79 3.63
CA ALA A 27 6.49 23.80 3.44
C ALA A 27 5.93 25.23 3.36
N ASN A 28 4.70 25.40 2.88
CA ASN A 28 4.04 26.69 2.86
C ASN A 28 3.42 27.02 4.22
N ASN A 29 4.22 27.63 5.10
CA ASN A 29 3.79 27.94 6.47
C ASN A 29 2.48 28.75 6.55
N HIS A 30 2.16 29.60 5.58
CA HIS A 30 0.90 30.34 5.59
C HIS A 30 -0.30 29.43 5.28
N LEU A 31 -0.23 28.65 4.20
CA LEU A 31 -1.30 27.72 3.82
C LEU A 31 -1.49 26.64 4.87
N PHE A 32 -0.40 26.05 5.36
CA PHE A 32 -0.45 25.03 6.39
C PHE A 32 -0.99 25.58 7.71
N SER A 33 -0.59 26.79 8.13
CA SER A 33 -1.19 27.41 9.32
C SER A 33 -2.67 27.68 9.15
N SER A 34 -3.11 28.18 7.99
CA SER A 34 -4.54 28.42 7.73
C SER A 34 -5.36 27.13 7.76
N PHE A 35 -4.81 26.05 7.21
CA PHE A 35 -5.42 24.72 7.24
C PHE A 35 -5.54 24.19 8.67
N VAL A 36 -4.45 24.26 9.44
CA VAL A 36 -4.42 23.86 10.84
C VAL A 36 -5.39 24.68 11.68
N ASP A 37 -5.47 26.00 11.44
CA ASP A 37 -6.37 26.90 12.13
C ASP A 37 -7.83 26.48 11.96
N HIS A 38 -8.23 26.17 10.73
CA HIS A 38 -9.58 25.69 10.42
C HIS A 38 -9.86 24.35 11.08
N LYS A 39 -8.96 23.37 10.89
CA LYS A 39 -9.13 22.03 11.46
C LYS A 39 -9.16 22.04 12.98
N PHE A 40 -8.30 22.82 13.61
CA PHE A 40 -8.30 22.96 15.06
C PHE A 40 -9.63 23.55 15.55
N GLN A 41 -10.17 24.55 14.85
CA GLN A 41 -11.46 25.14 15.19
C GLN A 41 -12.65 24.17 14.99
N ASP A 42 -12.58 23.29 14.00
CA ASP A 42 -13.59 22.25 13.79
C ASP A 42 -13.59 21.20 14.90
N LEU A 43 -12.41 20.89 15.44
CA LEU A 43 -12.23 19.86 16.48
C LEU A 43 -12.47 20.43 17.90
N ASP A 44 -12.06 21.67 18.18
CA ASP A 44 -12.21 22.38 19.47
C ASP A 44 -13.68 22.75 19.72
N THR A 45 -14.48 21.75 20.06
CA THR A 45 -15.93 21.85 20.17
C THR A 45 -16.33 22.60 21.44
N ASP A 46 -15.57 22.41 22.53
CA ASP A 46 -15.79 23.13 23.79
C ASP A 46 -15.22 24.56 23.80
N LYS A 47 -14.42 24.92 22.78
CA LYS A 47 -13.80 26.24 22.54
C LYS A 47 -12.90 26.68 23.69
N ASP A 48 -12.27 25.74 24.37
CA ASP A 48 -11.33 26.05 25.45
C ASP A 48 -9.90 26.36 24.96
N GLY A 49 -9.68 26.27 23.64
CA GLY A 49 -8.41 26.54 22.99
C GLY A 49 -7.43 25.36 23.05
N LYS A 50 -7.91 24.16 23.41
CA LYS A 50 -7.14 22.91 23.46
C LYS A 50 -8.01 21.73 23.03
N LEU A 51 -7.41 20.73 22.40
CA LEU A 51 -8.11 19.53 21.99
C LEU A 51 -7.97 18.43 23.05
N SER A 52 -9.10 17.97 23.59
CA SER A 52 -9.15 16.75 24.38
C SER A 52 -8.98 15.50 23.50
N LEU A 53 -8.73 14.35 24.13
CA LEU A 53 -8.64 13.06 23.42
C LEU A 53 -9.91 12.74 22.63
N GLN A 54 -11.08 13.12 23.15
CA GLN A 54 -12.35 12.87 22.50
C GLN A 54 -12.55 13.78 21.27
N GLU A 55 -12.03 15.01 21.32
CA GLU A 55 -12.03 15.95 20.20
C GLU A 55 -10.99 15.61 19.14
N LEU A 56 -9.89 14.93 19.49
CA LEU A 56 -8.89 14.44 18.53
C LEU A 56 -9.33 13.18 17.78
N HIS A 57 -10.27 12.42 18.34
CA HIS A 57 -10.67 11.13 17.78
C HIS A 57 -11.12 11.19 16.31
N PRO A 58 -11.94 12.18 15.86
CA PRO A 58 -12.29 12.32 14.46
C PRO A 58 -11.07 12.56 13.56
N ALA A 59 -10.14 13.41 13.99
CA ALA A 59 -8.92 13.68 13.22
C ALA A 59 -8.01 12.44 13.12
N VAL A 60 -7.90 11.66 14.20
CA VAL A 60 -7.15 10.40 14.21
C VAL A 60 -7.82 9.36 13.31
N ALA A 61 -9.16 9.30 13.29
CA ALA A 61 -9.90 8.42 12.40
C ALA A 61 -9.70 8.81 10.92
N ASP A 62 -9.76 10.11 10.60
CA ASP A 62 -9.54 10.63 9.24
C ASP A 62 -8.11 10.38 8.77
N ILE A 63 -7.11 10.60 9.65
CA ILE A 63 -5.70 10.26 9.37
C ILE A 63 -5.53 8.76 9.19
N GLY A 64 -6.17 7.95 10.04
CA GLY A 64 -6.15 6.50 9.92
C GLY A 64 -6.71 6.02 8.58
N ALA A 65 -7.86 6.56 8.17
CA ALA A 65 -8.47 6.28 6.88
C ALA A 65 -7.56 6.72 5.71
N ALA A 66 -6.92 7.88 5.82
CA ALA A 66 -5.94 8.34 4.83
C ALA A 66 -4.68 7.45 4.76
N LEU A 67 -4.34 6.75 5.86
CA LEU A 67 -3.27 5.74 5.92
C LEU A 67 -3.73 4.34 5.50
N GLY A 68 -4.96 4.20 4.97
CA GLY A 68 -5.50 2.91 4.55
C GLY A 68 -5.99 2.02 5.69
N LEU A 69 -6.17 2.56 6.90
CA LEU A 69 -6.92 1.84 7.94
C LEU A 69 -8.40 1.80 7.54
N PRO A 70 -9.07 0.64 7.68
CA PRO A 70 -10.48 0.52 7.37
C PRO A 70 -11.28 1.50 8.23
N PRO A 71 -12.33 2.16 7.73
CA PRO A 71 -13.10 3.11 8.53
C PRO A 71 -13.73 2.41 9.75
N GLN A 72 -13.72 3.07 10.90
CA GLN A 72 -14.45 2.60 12.09
C GLN A 72 -15.94 2.40 11.75
N GLY A 73 -16.48 1.25 12.12
CA GLY A 73 -17.87 0.83 11.92
C GLY A 73 -18.14 0.01 10.66
N THR A 74 -17.12 -0.30 9.84
CA THR A 74 -17.33 -0.97 8.53
C THR A 74 -17.37 -2.50 8.61
N SER A 75 -16.69 -3.13 9.57
CA SER A 75 -16.78 -4.56 9.84
C SER A 75 -16.43 -4.88 11.30
N LEU A 76 -16.86 -6.05 11.79
CA LEU A 76 -16.53 -6.50 13.14
C LEU A 76 -14.99 -6.63 13.33
N ASP A 77 -14.24 -6.92 12.26
CA ASP A 77 -12.79 -7.03 12.27
C ASP A 77 -12.07 -5.68 12.21
N SER A 78 -12.56 -4.69 11.44
CA SER A 78 -12.05 -3.31 11.49
C SER A 78 -12.31 -2.70 12.86
N ASP A 79 -13.48 -2.94 13.42
CA ASP A 79 -13.84 -2.50 14.75
C ASP A 79 -13.05 -3.26 15.80
N ASN A 80 -12.65 -4.50 15.54
CA ASN A 80 -11.70 -5.26 16.37
C ASN A 80 -10.28 -4.70 16.28
N ILE A 81 -9.86 -4.07 15.17
CA ILE A 81 -8.59 -3.34 15.12
C ILE A 81 -8.68 -2.14 16.06
N TYR A 82 -9.68 -1.26 15.91
CA TYR A 82 -9.85 -0.11 16.80
C TYR A 82 -10.21 -0.48 18.24
N SER A 83 -10.93 -1.57 18.47
CA SER A 83 -11.33 -2.05 19.81
C SER A 83 -10.34 -3.00 20.45
N GLN A 84 -9.43 -3.67 19.73
CA GLN A 84 -8.23 -4.26 20.33
C GLN A 84 -7.25 -3.16 20.70
N LEU A 85 -7.10 -2.17 19.83
CA LEU A 85 -6.43 -0.90 20.13
C LEU A 85 -7.07 -0.23 21.37
N GLU A 86 -8.40 -0.35 21.56
CA GLU A 86 -9.15 0.14 22.73
C GLU A 86 -9.06 -0.78 23.97
N LYS A 87 -8.95 -2.10 23.79
CA LYS A 87 -8.94 -3.11 24.87
C LYS A 87 -7.55 -3.31 25.47
N TYR A 88 -6.49 -3.01 24.71
CA TYR A 88 -5.15 -2.77 25.26
C TYR A 88 -5.07 -1.45 26.08
N LEU A 89 -6.05 -0.54 25.98
CA LEU A 89 -6.06 0.74 26.71
C LEU A 89 -6.34 0.62 28.21
N THR A 90 -6.77 -0.53 28.72
CA THR A 90 -7.08 -0.63 30.16
C THR A 90 -5.83 -0.98 30.99
N TYR A 91 -4.75 -1.55 30.42
CA TYR A 91 -3.58 -2.02 31.20
C TYR A 91 -2.20 -2.02 30.50
N GLY A 92 -2.01 -1.44 29.31
CA GLY A 92 -0.71 -1.44 28.61
C GLY A 92 -0.08 -0.04 28.46
N PRO A 93 1.24 0.14 28.62
CA PRO A 93 1.90 1.37 28.20
C PRO A 93 2.05 1.35 26.67
N THR A 94 1.92 2.51 26.03
CA THR A 94 2.32 2.82 24.63
C THR A 94 1.21 2.76 23.57
N TRP A 95 0.55 3.90 23.35
CA TRP A 95 -0.11 4.24 22.08
C TRP A 95 0.75 5.27 21.35
N PRO A 96 1.40 4.95 20.21
CA PRO A 96 2.40 5.83 19.60
C PRO A 96 1.87 7.21 19.15
N VAL A 97 0.71 7.28 18.50
CA VAL A 97 0.26 8.51 17.81
C VAL A 97 -0.28 9.58 18.77
N LEU A 98 -1.15 9.22 19.72
CA LEU A 98 -1.63 10.15 20.78
C LEU A 98 -0.55 10.45 21.83
N ASN A 99 0.42 9.55 22.06
CA ASN A 99 1.55 9.83 22.96
C ASN A 99 2.51 10.85 22.32
N GLU A 100 2.58 10.89 20.99
CA GLU A 100 3.28 11.94 20.23
C GLU A 100 2.54 13.28 20.34
N PHE A 101 1.20 13.29 20.24
CA PHE A 101 0.39 14.50 20.48
C PHE A 101 0.44 15.03 21.93
N THR A 102 0.63 14.17 22.93
CA THR A 102 0.49 14.53 24.37
C THR A 102 1.81 14.51 25.15
N HIS A 103 2.92 14.13 24.52
CA HIS A 103 4.23 13.90 25.14
C HIS A 103 4.14 13.09 26.46
N GLY A 104 3.17 12.17 26.54
CA GLY A 104 2.92 11.32 27.71
C GLY A 104 2.49 12.04 28.99
N SER A 105 1.97 13.28 28.95
CA SER A 105 1.72 14.03 30.19
C SER A 105 0.50 14.95 30.27
N ARG A 106 -0.36 15.07 29.24
CA ARG A 106 -1.57 15.93 29.33
C ARG A 106 -2.80 15.39 28.62
N ASP A 107 -3.95 15.57 29.28
CA ASP A 107 -5.30 15.23 28.78
C ASP A 107 -5.80 16.16 27.65
N LYS A 108 -5.03 17.23 27.33
CA LYS A 108 -5.40 18.25 26.35
C LYS A 108 -4.18 18.75 25.55
N VAL A 109 -4.35 18.93 24.25
CA VAL A 109 -3.33 19.29 23.25
C VAL A 109 -3.54 20.73 22.78
N SER A 110 -2.50 21.55 22.81
CA SER A 110 -2.56 22.91 22.30
C SER A 110 -2.50 22.96 20.77
N LYS A 111 -2.93 24.08 20.18
CA LYS A 111 -2.86 24.31 18.73
C LYS A 111 -1.45 24.19 18.16
N THR A 112 -0.43 24.62 18.90
CA THR A 112 0.97 24.49 18.47
C THR A 112 1.41 23.02 18.43
N GLU A 113 1.09 22.25 19.48
CA GLU A 113 1.39 20.81 19.54
C GLU A 113 0.64 20.04 18.44
N PHE A 114 -0.64 20.36 18.22
CA PHE A 114 -1.42 19.78 17.12
C PHE A 114 -0.81 20.07 15.75
N LYS A 115 -0.35 21.31 15.52
CA LYS A 115 0.31 21.72 14.28
C LYS A 115 1.59 20.93 14.02
N GLU A 116 2.44 20.81 15.04
CA GLU A 116 3.74 20.14 14.93
C GLU A 116 3.56 18.66 14.60
N VAL A 117 2.69 17.97 15.34
CA VAL A 117 2.49 16.53 15.14
C VAL A 117 1.77 16.25 13.81
N LEU A 118 0.79 17.07 13.41
CA LEU A 118 0.17 16.94 12.09
C LEU A 118 1.18 17.16 10.95
N SER A 119 2.13 18.09 11.13
CA SER A 119 3.24 18.30 10.19
C SER A 119 4.11 17.05 10.09
N ASP A 120 4.51 16.47 11.22
CA ASP A 120 5.36 15.29 11.25
C ASP A 120 4.67 14.07 10.61
N ILE A 121 3.38 13.87 10.86
CA ILE A 121 2.56 12.83 10.22
C ILE A 121 2.50 13.03 8.70
N LEU A 122 2.17 14.24 8.24
CA LEU A 122 2.07 14.53 6.80
C LEU A 122 3.42 14.40 6.10
N LEU A 123 4.51 14.83 6.73
CA LEU A 123 5.87 14.63 6.21
C LEU A 123 6.25 13.15 6.18
N GLY A 124 5.83 12.37 7.17
CA GLY A 124 5.96 10.91 7.19
C GLY A 124 5.22 10.24 6.03
N MET A 125 3.97 10.63 5.78
CA MET A 125 3.18 10.17 4.62
C MET A 125 3.85 10.54 3.30
N ALA A 126 4.30 11.79 3.16
CA ALA A 126 4.96 12.26 1.97
C ALA A 126 6.28 11.50 1.71
N ALA A 127 7.05 11.22 2.75
CA ALA A 127 8.25 10.39 2.65
C ALA A 127 7.91 8.94 2.25
N GLY A 128 6.81 8.40 2.77
CA GLY A 128 6.26 7.10 2.39
C GLY A 128 5.89 7.04 0.91
N LEU A 129 5.05 7.96 0.43
CA LEU A 129 4.65 8.06 -0.98
C LEU A 129 5.83 8.34 -1.92
N LYS A 130 6.84 9.08 -1.46
CA LYS A 130 8.06 9.29 -2.24
C LYS A 130 8.85 7.99 -2.42
N ARG A 131 8.83 7.11 -1.41
CA ARG A 131 9.49 5.80 -1.46
C ARG A 131 8.68 4.82 -2.31
N ASP A 132 7.38 4.77 -2.05
CA ASP A 132 6.42 3.83 -2.61
C ASP A 132 5.26 4.63 -3.27
N PRO A 133 5.46 5.17 -4.50
CA PRO A 133 4.48 6.02 -5.14
C PRO A 133 3.24 5.24 -5.59
N ILE A 134 2.08 5.90 -5.54
CA ILE A 134 0.83 5.34 -6.04
C ILE A 134 0.54 5.93 -7.42
N VAL A 135 0.35 5.09 -8.41
CA VAL A 135 -0.03 5.46 -9.77
C VAL A 135 -1.55 5.32 -9.92
N ILE A 136 -2.22 6.41 -10.28
CA ILE A 136 -3.64 6.40 -10.61
C ILE A 136 -3.78 6.11 -12.11
N LEU A 137 -4.26 4.91 -12.40
CA LEU A 137 -4.52 4.40 -13.73
C LEU A 137 -6.00 4.58 -14.07
N ARG A 138 -6.28 4.99 -15.31
CA ARG A 138 -7.64 5.03 -15.84
C ARG A 138 -7.78 3.94 -16.89
N MET A 139 -8.47 2.87 -16.53
CA MET A 139 -8.74 1.73 -17.40
C MET A 139 -9.95 2.02 -18.28
N ASP A 140 -9.72 2.33 -19.55
CA ASP A 140 -10.78 2.59 -20.54
C ASP A 140 -10.83 1.55 -21.68
N GLY A 141 -10.06 0.47 -21.52
CA GLY A 141 -10.03 -0.66 -22.44
C GLY A 141 -9.05 -0.52 -23.60
N GLU A 142 -8.36 0.61 -23.77
CA GLU A 142 -7.35 0.77 -24.84
C GLU A 142 -6.19 -0.22 -24.66
N ASP A 143 -5.61 -0.31 -23.47
CA ASP A 143 -4.50 -1.22 -23.17
C ASP A 143 -4.90 -2.70 -23.28
N LEU A 144 -6.14 -3.04 -22.90
CA LEU A 144 -6.67 -4.40 -23.07
C LEU A 144 -6.84 -4.76 -24.55
N LEU A 145 -7.29 -3.81 -25.39
CA LEU A 145 -7.36 -4.00 -26.84
C LEU A 145 -5.97 -4.11 -27.47
N GLU A 146 -4.99 -3.36 -26.99
CA GLU A 146 -3.60 -3.49 -27.44
C GLU A 146 -3.07 -4.88 -27.10
N PHE A 147 -3.26 -5.33 -25.86
CA PHE A 147 -2.83 -6.65 -25.40
C PHE A 147 -3.38 -7.78 -26.28
N ILE A 148 -4.70 -7.86 -26.48
CA ILE A 148 -5.31 -8.98 -27.24
C ILE A 148 -4.99 -8.95 -28.74
N ASN A 149 -4.47 -7.84 -29.26
CA ASN A 149 -4.02 -7.70 -30.65
C ASN A 149 -2.49 -7.77 -30.79
N SER A 150 -1.77 -7.86 -29.67
CA SER A 150 -0.32 -8.03 -29.66
C SER A 150 0.09 -9.45 -30.00
N SER A 151 1.38 -9.63 -30.32
CA SER A 151 1.98 -10.97 -30.47
C SER A 151 2.12 -11.73 -29.15
N ALA A 152 1.95 -11.06 -28.01
CA ALA A 152 2.09 -11.64 -26.68
C ALA A 152 0.82 -12.36 -26.22
N TYR A 153 -0.34 -12.01 -26.81
CA TYR A 153 -1.64 -12.57 -26.46
C TYR A 153 -1.67 -14.11 -26.45
N GLU A 154 -1.42 -14.75 -27.60
CA GLU A 154 -1.52 -16.21 -27.70
C GLU A 154 -0.59 -16.97 -26.73
N PRO A 155 0.73 -16.67 -26.65
CA PRO A 155 1.60 -17.40 -25.74
C PRO A 155 1.24 -17.18 -24.27
N GLU A 156 0.86 -15.97 -23.87
CA GLU A 156 0.43 -15.69 -22.49
C GLU A 156 -0.86 -16.42 -22.14
N MET A 157 -1.89 -16.33 -22.98
CA MET A 157 -3.17 -16.99 -22.70
C MET A 157 -3.07 -18.53 -22.73
N ILE A 158 -2.18 -19.11 -23.53
CA ILE A 158 -1.91 -20.57 -23.50
C ILE A 158 -1.27 -20.97 -22.17
N ALA A 159 -0.32 -20.17 -21.66
CA ALA A 159 0.29 -20.42 -20.36
C ALA A 159 -0.77 -20.32 -19.25
N THR A 160 -1.57 -19.25 -19.25
CA THR A 160 -2.69 -19.07 -18.32
C THR A 160 -3.68 -20.24 -18.37
N PHE A 161 -4.09 -20.68 -19.57
CA PHE A 161 -4.99 -21.83 -19.73
C PHE A 161 -4.43 -23.12 -19.11
N SER A 162 -3.11 -23.33 -19.23
CA SER A 162 -2.43 -24.51 -18.69
C SER A 162 -2.32 -24.47 -17.15
N GLU A 163 -2.29 -23.28 -16.57
CA GLU A 163 -2.25 -23.06 -15.12
C GLU A 163 -3.63 -23.14 -14.47
N ILE A 164 -4.70 -22.80 -15.21
CA ILE A 164 -6.09 -22.93 -14.73
C ILE A 164 -6.47 -24.41 -14.61
N ASN A 165 -6.41 -24.93 -13.38
CA ASN A 165 -6.81 -26.30 -13.06
C ASN A 165 -8.28 -26.36 -12.64
N LEU A 166 -9.19 -26.46 -13.62
CA LEU A 166 -10.62 -26.64 -13.39
C LEU A 166 -11.12 -27.93 -14.09
N PRO A 167 -10.98 -29.12 -13.45
CA PRO A 167 -11.31 -30.41 -14.06
C PRO A 167 -12.75 -30.57 -14.55
N GLU A 168 -13.69 -29.81 -13.95
CA GLU A 168 -15.12 -29.82 -14.28
C GLU A 168 -15.63 -28.39 -14.62
N GLY A 169 -14.73 -27.45 -14.88
CA GLY A 169 -15.10 -26.06 -15.17
C GLY A 169 -15.74 -25.90 -16.54
N SER A 170 -16.76 -25.06 -16.61
CA SER A 170 -17.33 -24.61 -17.88
C SER A 170 -16.38 -23.64 -18.60
N LEU A 171 -16.62 -23.39 -19.90
CA LEU A 171 -15.87 -22.36 -20.64
C LEU A 171 -15.95 -20.99 -19.93
N HIS A 172 -17.07 -20.70 -19.28
CA HIS A 172 -17.25 -19.51 -18.46
C HIS A 172 -16.24 -19.42 -17.33
N ASP A 173 -16.11 -20.49 -16.55
CA ASP A 173 -15.22 -20.52 -15.39
C ASP A 173 -13.76 -20.34 -15.81
N TYR A 174 -13.38 -20.94 -16.95
CA TYR A 174 -12.06 -20.74 -17.55
C TYR A 174 -11.83 -19.28 -17.98
N ILE A 175 -12.80 -18.64 -18.62
CA ILE A 175 -12.66 -17.23 -19.05
C ILE A 175 -12.60 -16.29 -17.84
N VAL A 176 -13.45 -16.49 -16.82
CA VAL A 176 -13.41 -15.69 -15.58
C VAL A 176 -12.07 -15.85 -14.89
N LYS A 177 -11.58 -17.09 -14.73
CA LYS A 177 -10.25 -17.34 -14.15
C LYS A 177 -9.12 -16.74 -14.98
N ALA A 178 -9.27 -16.69 -16.29
CA ALA A 178 -8.30 -16.05 -17.15
C ALA A 178 -8.27 -14.53 -16.97
N PHE A 179 -9.44 -13.88 -16.82
CA PHE A 179 -9.49 -12.46 -16.45
C PHE A 179 -8.87 -12.20 -15.08
N GLU A 180 -9.10 -13.07 -14.09
CA GLU A 180 -8.48 -12.96 -12.76
C GLU A 180 -6.94 -13.03 -12.80
N ASN A 181 -6.35 -13.61 -13.85
CA ASN A 181 -4.89 -13.66 -14.05
C ASN A 181 -4.35 -12.47 -14.84
N LEU A 182 -5.21 -11.66 -15.48
CA LEU A 182 -4.79 -10.41 -16.10
C LEU A 182 -4.62 -9.34 -15.03
N THR A 183 -3.66 -8.45 -15.26
CA THR A 183 -3.34 -7.34 -14.36
C THR A 183 -3.58 -6.00 -15.04
N VAL A 184 -3.30 -4.93 -14.31
CA VAL A 184 -3.33 -3.57 -14.82
C VAL A 184 -2.40 -3.36 -16.02
N GLU A 185 -1.32 -4.13 -16.13
CA GLU A 185 -0.39 -4.09 -17.27
C GLU A 185 -1.02 -4.59 -18.58
N GLN A 186 -2.00 -5.49 -18.49
CA GLN A 186 -2.80 -5.94 -19.61
C GLN A 186 -4.09 -5.12 -19.78
N GLY A 187 -4.19 -3.96 -19.12
CA GLY A 187 -5.34 -3.05 -19.21
C GLY A 187 -6.58 -3.53 -18.46
N MET A 188 -6.44 -4.49 -17.55
CA MET A 188 -7.57 -5.06 -16.81
C MET A 188 -7.64 -4.50 -15.39
N PRO A 189 -8.76 -3.86 -14.98
CA PRO A 189 -8.97 -3.55 -13.57
C PRO A 189 -9.16 -4.84 -12.75
N PRO A 190 -8.83 -4.84 -11.43
CA PRO A 190 -8.87 -6.04 -10.60
C PRO A 190 -10.25 -6.73 -10.60
N PRO A 191 -10.37 -7.97 -11.11
CA PRO A 191 -11.65 -8.71 -11.12
C PRO A 191 -12.13 -9.13 -9.73
N SER A 192 -11.24 -9.10 -8.73
CA SER A 192 -11.58 -9.34 -7.33
C SER A 192 -12.48 -8.26 -6.74
N ASP A 193 -12.55 -7.08 -7.37
CA ASP A 193 -13.50 -6.04 -7.00
C ASP A 193 -14.91 -6.41 -7.47
N SER A 194 -15.87 -6.40 -6.54
CA SER A 194 -17.23 -6.84 -6.82
C SER A 194 -17.90 -6.02 -7.92
N TRP A 195 -17.64 -4.72 -8.00
CA TRP A 195 -18.26 -3.85 -9.00
C TRP A 195 -17.67 -4.11 -10.39
N VAL A 196 -16.35 -4.33 -10.48
CA VAL A 196 -15.71 -4.71 -11.75
C VAL A 196 -16.31 -6.02 -12.27
N MET A 197 -16.50 -7.02 -11.41
CA MET A 197 -17.11 -8.28 -11.81
C MET A 197 -18.54 -8.08 -12.32
N SER A 198 -19.41 -7.42 -11.54
CA SER A 198 -20.85 -7.30 -11.85
C SER A 198 -21.17 -6.32 -12.99
N ASP A 199 -20.41 -5.25 -13.14
CA ASP A 199 -20.76 -4.14 -14.03
C ASP A 199 -19.92 -4.12 -15.32
N ILE A 200 -18.74 -4.77 -15.31
CA ILE A 200 -17.83 -4.83 -16.46
C ILE A 200 -17.73 -6.26 -17.03
N ILE A 201 -17.34 -7.24 -16.23
CA ILE A 201 -16.99 -8.59 -16.72
C ILE A 201 -18.23 -9.42 -17.03
N GLU A 202 -19.12 -9.65 -16.06
CA GLU A 202 -20.32 -10.48 -16.24
C GLU A 202 -21.18 -10.02 -17.43
N PRO A 203 -21.49 -8.70 -17.60
CA PRO A 203 -22.30 -8.24 -18.73
C PRO A 203 -21.61 -8.42 -20.10
N ALA A 204 -20.27 -8.41 -20.12
CA ALA A 204 -19.51 -8.72 -21.32
C ALA A 204 -19.59 -10.21 -21.67
N LEU A 205 -19.52 -11.09 -20.66
CA LEU A 205 -19.67 -12.54 -20.84
C LEU A 205 -21.09 -12.92 -21.28
N GLU A 206 -22.12 -12.32 -20.70
CA GLU A 206 -23.52 -12.54 -21.12
C GLU A 206 -23.74 -12.16 -22.59
N SER A 207 -23.07 -11.10 -23.05
CA SER A 207 -23.12 -10.68 -24.46
C SER A 207 -22.49 -11.73 -25.40
N CYS A 208 -21.49 -12.48 -24.91
CA CYS A 208 -20.86 -13.60 -25.60
C CYS A 208 -21.64 -14.93 -25.46
N ALA A 209 -22.39 -15.10 -24.36
CA ALA A 209 -23.14 -16.30 -24.00
C ALA A 209 -24.30 -16.64 -24.93
N ALA A 210 -24.69 -15.70 -25.81
CA ALA A 210 -25.66 -15.96 -26.88
C ALA A 210 -25.19 -16.98 -27.95
N GLY A 211 -23.99 -17.56 -27.83
CA GLY A 211 -23.44 -18.57 -28.74
C GLY A 211 -23.51 -20.02 -28.21
N GLU A 212 -23.64 -21.00 -29.10
CA GLU A 212 -23.86 -22.45 -28.83
C GLU A 212 -22.65 -23.25 -28.23
N ASN A 213 -21.66 -22.58 -27.62
CA ASN A 213 -20.36 -23.21 -27.27
C ASN A 213 -20.04 -23.33 -25.77
N TRP A 214 -20.87 -22.78 -24.88
CA TRP A 214 -20.54 -22.69 -23.45
C TRP A 214 -20.65 -24.02 -22.68
N ASP A 215 -21.39 -24.99 -23.22
CA ASP A 215 -21.59 -26.34 -22.66
C ASP A 215 -20.63 -27.41 -23.24
N LYS A 216 -19.68 -27.02 -24.10
CA LYS A 216 -18.74 -27.96 -24.75
C LYS A 216 -17.46 -28.15 -23.93
N PRO A 217 -16.77 -29.30 -24.07
CA PRO A 217 -15.45 -29.49 -23.48
C PRO A 217 -14.50 -28.40 -23.99
N VAL A 218 -13.85 -27.71 -23.06
CA VAL A 218 -12.98 -26.57 -23.34
C VAL A 218 -11.69 -27.08 -24.00
N SER A 219 -11.53 -26.82 -25.30
CA SER A 219 -10.24 -26.96 -25.97
C SER A 219 -9.46 -25.64 -25.88
N GLN A 220 -8.14 -25.71 -25.99
CA GLN A 220 -7.26 -24.54 -25.98
C GLN A 220 -7.66 -23.53 -27.08
N GLU A 221 -7.99 -24.00 -28.28
CA GLU A 221 -8.37 -23.15 -29.42
C GLU A 221 -9.72 -22.46 -29.17
N ILE A 222 -10.69 -23.18 -28.58
CA ILE A 222 -11.99 -22.61 -28.20
C ILE A 222 -11.78 -21.55 -27.12
N PHE A 223 -10.96 -21.83 -26.10
CA PHE A 223 -10.63 -20.89 -25.05
C PHE A 223 -10.00 -19.61 -25.60
N LEU A 224 -8.96 -19.71 -26.44
CA LEU A 224 -8.28 -18.54 -27.00
C LEU A 224 -9.21 -17.67 -27.85
N PHE A 225 -10.07 -18.29 -28.66
CA PHE A 225 -11.00 -17.55 -29.50
C PHE A 225 -12.08 -16.85 -28.67
N GLU A 226 -12.67 -17.56 -27.71
CA GLU A 226 -13.78 -17.06 -26.89
C GLU A 226 -13.31 -16.04 -25.85
N PHE A 227 -12.12 -16.21 -25.27
CA PHE A 227 -11.51 -15.22 -24.39
C PHE A 227 -11.24 -13.92 -25.12
N LYS A 228 -10.66 -13.96 -26.34
CA LYS A 228 -10.42 -12.74 -27.13
C LYS A 228 -11.71 -11.96 -27.35
N ARG A 229 -12.78 -12.67 -27.74
CA ARG A 229 -14.11 -12.07 -27.93
C ARG A 229 -14.65 -11.47 -26.64
N ALA A 230 -14.56 -12.17 -25.52
CA ALA A 230 -14.95 -11.64 -24.22
C ALA A 230 -14.15 -10.38 -23.85
N ALA A 231 -12.83 -10.37 -24.07
CA ALA A 231 -11.96 -9.23 -23.79
C ALA A 231 -12.28 -8.01 -24.67
N GLU A 232 -12.66 -8.20 -25.94
CA GLU A 232 -13.17 -7.12 -26.81
C GLU A 232 -14.45 -6.48 -26.21
N HIS A 233 -15.37 -7.30 -25.69
CA HIS A 233 -16.58 -6.81 -25.03
C HIS A 233 -16.28 -6.11 -23.70
N VAL A 234 -15.36 -6.63 -22.90
CA VAL A 234 -14.88 -5.99 -21.67
C VAL A 234 -14.27 -4.62 -22.00
N ALA A 235 -13.39 -4.55 -23.00
CA ALA A 235 -12.81 -3.28 -23.42
C ALA A 235 -13.86 -2.26 -23.88
N GLN A 236 -14.89 -2.70 -24.60
CA GLN A 236 -16.01 -1.83 -24.98
C GLN A 236 -16.78 -1.32 -23.75
N ARG A 237 -16.98 -2.15 -22.72
CA ARG A 237 -17.59 -1.73 -21.46
C ARG A 237 -16.71 -0.74 -20.70
N LEU A 238 -15.40 -0.98 -20.61
CA LEU A 238 -14.44 -0.04 -20.01
C LEU A 238 -14.41 1.30 -20.73
N LYS A 239 -14.60 1.31 -22.05
CA LYS A 239 -14.70 2.55 -22.82
C LYS A 239 -15.94 3.37 -22.46
N GLU A 240 -17.05 2.70 -22.16
CA GLU A 240 -18.31 3.32 -21.74
C GLU A 240 -18.29 3.73 -20.27
N GLN A 241 -17.69 2.90 -19.42
CA GLN A 241 -17.56 3.07 -17.97
C GLN A 241 -16.10 2.82 -17.56
N PRO A 242 -15.23 3.83 -17.71
CA PRO A 242 -13.82 3.72 -17.34
C PRO A 242 -13.66 3.49 -15.84
N VAL A 243 -12.70 2.65 -15.47
CA VAL A 243 -12.42 2.30 -14.08
C VAL A 243 -11.14 2.98 -13.62
N ILE A 244 -11.20 3.65 -12.48
CA ILE A 244 -10.00 4.24 -11.87
C ILE A 244 -9.38 3.21 -10.93
N VAL A 245 -8.10 2.94 -11.11
CA VAL A 245 -7.34 1.97 -10.30
C VAL A 245 -6.15 2.69 -9.67
N ALA A 246 -6.05 2.61 -8.35
CA ALA A 246 -4.84 2.94 -7.62
C ALA A 246 -3.90 1.73 -7.67
N HIS A 247 -2.78 1.90 -8.35
CA HIS A 247 -1.75 0.89 -8.53
C HIS A 247 -0.49 1.28 -7.76
N SER A 248 0.08 0.35 -7.01
CA SER A 248 1.40 0.52 -6.41
C SER A 248 2.23 -0.73 -6.69
N GLU A 249 3.48 -0.54 -7.12
CA GLU A 249 4.44 -1.64 -7.28
C GLU A 249 5.73 -1.29 -6.55
N ASN A 250 6.16 -2.20 -5.69
CA ASN A 250 7.40 -2.08 -4.94
C ASN A 250 8.30 -3.27 -5.26
N THR A 251 9.55 -2.98 -5.65
CA THR A 251 10.57 -4.00 -5.86
C THR A 251 11.68 -3.87 -4.82
N PHE A 252 11.87 -4.95 -4.06
CA PHE A 252 12.95 -5.10 -3.10
C PHE A 252 14.12 -5.83 -3.76
N ASP A 253 15.11 -5.09 -4.22
CA ASP A 253 16.29 -5.59 -4.96
C ASP A 253 17.62 -5.46 -4.19
N GLY A 254 17.55 -5.01 -2.92
CA GLY A 254 18.71 -4.77 -2.07
C GLY A 254 19.44 -3.45 -2.33
N SER A 255 19.06 -2.65 -3.34
CA SER A 255 19.73 -1.39 -3.67
C SER A 255 19.69 -0.37 -2.53
N SER A 256 18.56 -0.24 -1.84
CA SER A 256 18.39 0.63 -0.66
C SER A 256 19.26 0.21 0.51
N ILE A 257 19.41 -1.10 0.73
CA ILE A 257 20.32 -1.65 1.75
C ILE A 257 21.77 -1.35 1.36
N ARG A 258 22.13 -1.58 0.09
CA ARG A 258 23.47 -1.27 -0.42
C ARG A 258 23.83 0.20 -0.24
N ARG A 259 22.89 1.11 -0.51
CA ARG A 259 23.05 2.56 -0.29
C ARG A 259 23.32 2.86 1.18
N LEU A 260 22.54 2.28 2.10
CA LEU A 260 22.71 2.46 3.54
C LEU A 260 24.08 1.93 4.01
N LEU A 261 24.44 0.70 3.61
CA LEU A 261 25.71 0.07 3.97
C LEU A 261 26.93 0.82 3.42
N SER A 262 26.79 1.50 2.28
CA SER A 262 27.86 2.30 1.67
C SER A 262 28.08 3.64 2.39
N ASN A 263 27.10 4.13 3.15
CA ASN A 263 27.21 5.38 3.90
C ASN A 263 27.42 5.09 5.40
N LYS A 264 28.69 4.98 5.81
CA LYS A 264 29.05 4.69 7.20
C LYS A 264 28.40 5.63 8.22
N PHE A 265 28.31 6.93 7.91
CA PHE A 265 27.72 7.88 8.84
C PHE A 265 26.22 7.64 9.05
N GLU A 266 25.47 7.42 7.97
CA GLU A 266 24.04 7.10 8.05
C GLU A 266 23.81 5.76 8.73
N LEU A 267 24.59 4.73 8.39
CA LEU A 267 24.52 3.41 9.01
C LEU A 267 24.78 3.49 10.52
N ASP A 268 25.89 4.11 10.93
CA ASP A 268 26.25 4.24 12.35
C ASP A 268 25.18 5.02 13.11
N LYS A 269 24.66 6.11 12.54
CA LYS A 269 23.56 6.89 13.13
C LYS A 269 22.31 6.03 13.31
N SER A 270 21.90 5.29 12.27
CA SER A 270 20.69 4.45 12.26
C SER A 270 20.78 3.34 13.31
N LEU A 271 21.92 2.64 13.36
CA LEU A 271 22.17 1.58 14.35
C LEU A 271 22.16 2.15 15.77
N ASN A 272 22.80 3.30 16.01
CA ASN A 272 22.81 3.96 17.31
C ASN A 272 21.40 4.35 17.77
N THR A 273 20.57 4.90 16.86
CA THR A 273 19.19 5.26 17.15
C THR A 273 18.35 4.03 17.48
N ALA A 274 18.43 2.96 16.68
CA ALA A 274 17.71 1.72 16.96
C ALA A 274 18.05 1.14 18.34
N LEU A 275 19.33 1.17 18.71
CA LEU A 275 19.84 0.67 19.99
C LEU A 275 19.37 1.47 21.23
N GLN A 276 18.90 2.70 21.05
CA GLN A 276 18.30 3.46 22.16
C GLN A 276 16.93 2.90 22.55
N SER A 277 16.23 2.28 21.59
CA SER A 277 14.90 1.69 21.77
C SER A 277 14.93 0.21 22.16
N VAL A 278 16.08 -0.46 22.02
CA VAL A 278 16.22 -1.88 22.37
C VAL A 278 16.40 -2.06 23.89
N PRO A 279 15.58 -2.90 24.55
CA PRO A 279 15.73 -3.19 25.97
C PRO A 279 17.09 -3.82 26.29
N ARG A 280 17.74 -3.29 27.33
CA ARG A 280 19.01 -3.81 27.86
C ARG A 280 18.76 -4.70 29.07
N ASP A 281 19.61 -5.70 29.26
CA ASP A 281 19.56 -6.57 30.43
C ASP A 281 20.00 -5.82 31.71
N LYS A 282 19.91 -6.50 32.87
CA LYS A 282 20.33 -5.95 34.18
C LYS A 282 21.83 -5.60 34.24
N THR A 283 22.62 -6.03 33.26
CA THR A 283 24.06 -5.77 33.16
C THR A 283 24.41 -4.72 32.10
N GLY A 284 23.41 -4.11 31.46
CA GLY A 284 23.55 -3.11 30.41
C GLY A 284 23.95 -3.66 29.04
N LYS A 285 23.90 -4.98 28.85
CA LYS A 285 24.23 -5.70 27.61
C LYS A 285 22.98 -6.04 26.81
N LEU A 286 23.17 -6.39 25.53
CA LEU A 286 22.10 -6.62 24.58
C LEU A 286 21.95 -8.12 24.29
N PRO A 287 20.83 -8.75 24.64
CA PRO A 287 20.59 -10.14 24.29
C PRO A 287 20.29 -10.22 22.78
N LYS A 288 20.84 -11.23 22.11
CA LYS A 288 20.65 -11.42 20.67
C LYS A 288 19.18 -11.66 20.27
N GLU A 289 18.33 -12.09 21.21
CA GLU A 289 16.88 -12.22 21.00
C GLU A 289 16.22 -10.91 20.54
N HIS A 290 16.81 -9.75 20.84
CA HIS A 290 16.33 -8.45 20.37
C HIS A 290 16.85 -8.04 18.99
N LEU A 291 17.58 -8.89 18.26
CA LEU A 291 18.06 -8.57 16.91
C LEU A 291 16.91 -8.37 15.93
N GLN A 292 15.83 -9.15 16.04
CA GLN A 292 14.64 -8.96 15.21
C GLN A 292 14.00 -7.59 15.44
N LEU A 293 13.83 -7.21 16.72
CA LEU A 293 13.33 -5.87 17.09
C LEU A 293 14.24 -4.76 16.56
N ALA A 294 15.55 -4.91 16.71
CA ALA A 294 16.50 -3.91 16.23
C ALA A 294 16.55 -3.84 14.69
N LEU A 295 16.36 -4.97 14.01
CA LEU A 295 16.25 -5.01 12.56
C LEU A 295 14.98 -4.29 12.09
N ASP A 296 13.84 -4.53 12.73
CA ASP A 296 12.56 -3.87 12.41
C ASP A 296 12.66 -2.33 12.53
N LEU A 297 13.44 -1.82 13.50
CA LEU A 297 13.72 -0.39 13.64
C LEU A 297 14.62 0.19 12.53
N VAL A 298 15.48 -0.63 11.91
CA VAL A 298 16.41 -0.20 10.85
C VAL A 298 15.86 -0.51 9.45
N ALA A 299 14.95 -1.49 9.34
CA ALA A 299 14.38 -1.97 8.08
C ALA A 299 13.78 -0.83 7.22
N PRO A 300 12.96 0.10 7.75
CA PRO A 300 12.43 1.22 6.96
C PRO A 300 13.52 2.10 6.34
N LEU A 301 14.63 2.31 7.06
CA LEU A 301 15.78 3.10 6.59
C LEU A 301 16.59 2.36 5.50
N ALA A 302 16.56 1.03 5.55
CA ALA A 302 17.15 0.14 4.56
C ALA A 302 16.22 -0.12 3.36
N GLY A 303 15.03 0.49 3.33
CA GLY A 303 14.02 0.29 2.28
C GLY A 303 13.34 -1.08 2.34
N LEU A 304 13.39 -1.74 3.50
CA LEU A 304 12.70 -3.00 3.74
C LEU A 304 11.29 -2.74 4.32
N PRO A 305 10.33 -3.63 4.04
CA PRO A 305 9.01 -3.57 4.63
C PRO A 305 9.09 -3.94 6.13
N PRO A 306 8.09 -3.54 6.94
CA PRO A 306 7.97 -4.03 8.31
C PRO A 306 7.85 -5.56 8.36
N LEU A 307 8.32 -6.18 9.45
CA LEU A 307 8.13 -7.61 9.66
C LEU A 307 6.64 -7.98 9.69
N GLY A 308 6.26 -9.09 9.06
CA GLY A 308 4.87 -9.53 8.95
C GLY A 308 4.08 -8.88 7.82
N ALA A 309 4.68 -7.91 7.09
CA ALA A 309 4.01 -7.27 5.96
C ALA A 309 4.03 -8.16 4.70
N LEU A 310 5.07 -8.98 4.53
CA LEU A 310 5.27 -9.82 3.34
C LEU A 310 5.85 -11.18 3.73
N ASP A 311 5.07 -12.25 3.56
CA ASP A 311 5.46 -13.62 3.89
C ASP A 311 6.79 -14.05 3.22
N GLU A 312 7.01 -13.63 1.97
CA GLU A 312 8.22 -13.94 1.21
C GLU A 312 9.47 -13.26 1.82
N MET A 313 9.32 -12.00 2.24
CA MET A 313 10.38 -11.25 2.91
C MET A 313 10.65 -11.82 4.30
N ASP A 314 9.61 -12.19 5.05
CA ASP A 314 9.76 -12.78 6.37
C ASP A 314 10.48 -14.11 6.32
N LYS A 315 10.16 -14.94 5.31
CA LYS A 315 10.87 -16.20 5.05
C LYS A 315 12.35 -15.96 4.72
N LEU A 316 12.65 -14.98 3.87
CA LEU A 316 14.02 -14.58 3.55
C LEU A 316 14.78 -14.16 4.81
N LEU A 317 14.17 -13.32 5.64
CA LEU A 317 14.75 -12.86 6.89
C LEU A 317 15.01 -14.04 7.83
N LEU A 318 14.04 -14.93 8.05
CA LEU A 318 14.20 -16.13 8.87
C LEU A 318 15.39 -17.00 8.41
N ASP A 319 15.57 -17.16 7.10
CA ASP A 319 16.70 -17.93 6.57
C ASP A 319 18.05 -17.22 6.77
N VAL A 320 18.09 -15.89 6.65
CA VAL A 320 19.27 -15.10 7.00
C VAL A 320 19.59 -15.19 8.49
N PHE A 321 18.61 -15.07 9.39
CA PHE A 321 18.83 -15.19 10.84
C PHE A 321 19.45 -16.54 11.22
N LYS A 322 19.05 -17.63 10.55
CA LYS A 322 19.69 -18.96 10.72
C LYS A 322 21.14 -18.99 10.21
N MET A 323 21.44 -18.32 9.09
CA MET A 323 22.78 -18.31 8.50
C MET A 323 23.82 -17.59 9.37
N VAL A 324 23.42 -16.54 10.09
CA VAL A 324 24.35 -15.70 10.89
C VAL A 324 24.46 -16.15 12.36
N ASP A 325 23.91 -17.32 12.72
CA ASP A 325 23.87 -17.82 14.11
C ASP A 325 23.38 -16.75 15.11
N ALA A 326 22.31 -16.06 14.71
CA ALA A 326 21.78 -14.91 15.40
C ALA A 326 20.95 -15.30 16.64
N ASP A 327 20.66 -16.59 16.87
CA ASP A 327 19.70 -17.07 17.88
C ASP A 327 20.31 -18.06 18.89
N ASP A 328 21.56 -17.82 19.31
CA ASP A 328 22.22 -18.62 20.36
C ASP A 328 21.90 -18.15 21.79
N GLY A 329 20.98 -17.19 21.95
CA GLY A 329 20.57 -16.62 23.24
C GLY A 329 21.67 -15.86 23.99
N LYS A 330 22.84 -15.62 23.36
CA LYS A 330 23.96 -14.96 24.02
C LYS A 330 23.71 -13.47 24.18
N VAL A 331 24.29 -12.91 25.23
CA VAL A 331 24.29 -11.47 25.47
C VAL A 331 25.59 -10.89 24.93
N VAL A 332 25.50 -9.96 23.99
CA VAL A 332 26.63 -9.38 23.27
C VAL A 332 26.86 -7.92 23.65
N LYS A 333 28.06 -7.41 23.35
CA LYS A 333 28.37 -5.99 23.49
C LYS A 333 27.75 -5.19 22.35
N GLU A 334 27.60 -3.90 22.54
CA GLU A 334 26.99 -3.00 21.55
C GLU A 334 27.68 -3.07 20.18
N ASP A 335 29.01 -3.05 20.12
CA ASP A 335 29.76 -3.14 18.85
C ASP A 335 29.55 -4.47 18.12
N GLU A 336 29.47 -5.57 18.88
CA GLU A 336 29.21 -6.90 18.35
C GLU A 336 27.77 -7.02 17.84
N PHE A 337 26.80 -6.42 18.56
CA PHE A 337 25.41 -6.34 18.14
C PHE A 337 25.24 -5.53 16.85
N LYS A 338 25.90 -4.36 16.74
CA LYS A 338 25.93 -3.54 15.52
C LYS A 338 26.53 -4.31 14.35
N LYS A 339 27.64 -5.03 14.59
CA LYS A 339 28.28 -5.86 13.57
C LYS A 339 27.32 -6.93 13.06
N LEU A 340 26.62 -7.61 13.97
CA LEU A 340 25.67 -8.66 13.63
C LEU A 340 24.48 -8.14 12.82
N LEU A 341 23.89 -6.99 13.21
CA LEU A 341 22.86 -6.32 12.41
C LEU A 341 23.36 -5.93 11.02
N THR A 342 24.59 -5.44 10.92
CA THR A 342 25.20 -5.06 9.64
C THR A 342 25.42 -6.29 8.75
N GLU A 343 25.84 -7.42 9.33
CA GLU A 343 25.98 -8.70 8.64
C GLU A 343 24.64 -9.23 8.13
N ILE A 344 23.58 -9.15 8.96
CA ILE A 344 22.23 -9.51 8.56
C ILE A 344 21.77 -8.66 7.38
N LEU A 345 21.89 -7.32 7.47
CA LEU A 345 21.55 -6.41 6.36
C LEU A 345 22.34 -6.75 5.09
N GLY A 346 23.63 -7.02 5.21
CA GLY A 346 24.47 -7.42 4.08
C GLY A 346 24.04 -8.75 3.46
N ALA A 347 23.63 -9.74 4.27
CA ALA A 347 23.14 -11.01 3.78
C ALA A 347 21.78 -10.87 3.07
N VAL A 348 20.85 -10.08 3.63
CA VAL A 348 19.56 -9.76 2.98
C VAL A 348 19.79 -9.07 1.64
N MET A 349 20.68 -8.08 1.60
CA MET A 349 21.07 -7.39 0.38
C MET A 349 21.53 -8.36 -0.71
N LEU A 350 22.45 -9.28 -0.39
CA LEU A 350 22.94 -10.26 -1.36
C LEU A 350 21.86 -11.23 -1.86
N GLN A 351 20.90 -11.60 -1.01
CA GLN A 351 19.80 -12.46 -1.44
C GLN A 351 18.83 -11.72 -2.37
N LEU A 352 18.46 -10.48 -2.04
CA LEU A 352 17.60 -9.65 -2.89
C LEU A 352 18.26 -9.27 -4.21
N GLU A 353 19.58 -9.10 -4.25
CA GLU A 353 20.32 -8.87 -5.51
C GLU A 353 20.31 -10.09 -6.45
N GLY A 354 20.26 -11.30 -5.88
CA GLY A 354 20.17 -12.54 -6.63
C GLY A 354 18.74 -12.91 -7.04
N SER A 355 17.76 -12.53 -6.22
CA SER A 355 16.33 -12.79 -6.41
C SER A 355 15.51 -11.65 -5.82
N PRO A 356 15.23 -10.59 -6.59
CA PRO A 356 14.38 -9.49 -6.14
C PRO A 356 12.97 -9.96 -5.81
N ILE A 357 12.32 -9.28 -4.86
CA ILE A 357 10.91 -9.52 -4.51
C ILE A 357 10.11 -8.33 -5.01
N SER A 358 9.17 -8.54 -5.93
CA SER A 358 8.23 -7.51 -6.37
C SER A 358 6.85 -7.76 -5.79
N VAL A 359 6.23 -6.70 -5.27
CA VAL A 359 4.87 -6.73 -4.77
C VAL A 359 4.08 -5.63 -5.44
N SER A 360 2.99 -6.01 -6.07
CA SER A 360 2.01 -5.08 -6.62
C SER A 360 0.71 -5.13 -5.83
N SER A 361 0.07 -3.98 -5.71
CA SER A 361 -1.27 -3.84 -5.16
C SER A 361 -2.10 -3.00 -6.11
N ASN A 362 -3.33 -3.45 -6.36
CA ASN A 362 -4.27 -2.80 -7.25
C ASN A 362 -5.59 -2.66 -6.52
N SER A 363 -6.09 -1.43 -6.41
CA SER A 363 -7.37 -1.15 -5.76
C SER A 363 -8.23 -0.31 -6.67
N VAL A 364 -9.49 -0.70 -6.84
CA VAL A 364 -10.46 0.09 -7.59
C VAL A 364 -10.85 1.29 -6.74
N VAL A 365 -10.66 2.48 -7.30
CA VAL A 365 -11.08 3.72 -6.65
C VAL A 365 -12.56 3.91 -6.95
N HIS A 366 -13.39 3.40 -6.05
CA HIS A 366 -14.79 3.79 -6.00
C HIS A 366 -14.81 5.24 -5.57
N GLU A 367 -15.14 6.17 -6.47
CA GLU A 367 -15.55 7.51 -6.05
C GLU A 367 -16.64 7.30 -4.99
N PRO A 368 -16.44 7.69 -3.73
CA PRO A 368 -17.51 7.59 -2.78
C PRO A 368 -18.55 8.60 -3.25
N LEU A 369 -19.72 8.12 -3.65
CA LEU A 369 -20.95 8.89 -3.57
C LEU A 369 -21.06 9.38 -2.12
N ALA A 370 -20.57 10.60 -1.86
CA ALA A 370 -20.68 11.37 -0.62
C ALA A 370 -19.76 11.04 0.58
N CYS A 371 -18.48 10.69 0.38
CA CYS A 371 -17.47 10.89 1.43
C CYS A 371 -16.30 11.71 0.89
N SER A 372 -16.53 13.02 0.73
CA SER A 372 -15.43 13.98 0.59
C SER A 372 -14.53 13.85 1.82
N SER A 373 -13.33 13.31 1.64
CA SER A 373 -12.31 13.39 2.66
C SER A 373 -12.04 14.88 2.92
N THR A 374 -12.45 15.37 4.09
CA THR A 374 -12.31 16.79 4.43
C THR A 374 -10.86 17.16 4.76
N LEU A 375 -9.95 16.18 4.79
CA LEU A 375 -8.59 16.33 5.28
C LEU A 375 -7.70 17.15 4.34
N LEU A 376 -8.00 17.21 3.04
CA LEU A 376 -7.23 17.99 2.07
C LEU A 376 -8.08 18.94 1.22
N THR A 377 -9.35 19.13 1.55
CA THR A 377 -10.19 20.11 0.85
C THR A 377 -9.90 21.51 1.39
N PRO A 378 -9.31 22.43 0.58
CA PRO A 378 -9.24 23.83 0.97
C PRO A 378 -10.66 24.42 1.02
N PRO A 379 -10.96 25.33 1.96
CA PRO A 379 -12.22 26.04 1.94
C PRO A 379 -12.33 26.89 0.66
N SER A 380 -13.53 26.96 0.11
CA SER A 380 -13.88 27.86 -1.01
C SER A 380 -13.81 29.34 -0.62
#